data_AF-A0A925NJI4-F1
#
_entry.id   AF-A0A925NJI4-F1
#
_cell.length_a   1.000
_cell.length_b   1.000
_cell.length_c   1.000
_cell.angle_alpha   90.00
_cell.angle_beta   90.00
_cell.angle_gamma   90.00
#
_symmetry.space_group_name_H-M   'P 1'
#
loop_
_entity.id
_entity.type
_entity.pdbx_description
1 polymer ?
#
loop_
_entity_poly.entity_id
_entity_poly.type
_entity_poly.pdbx_seq_one_letter_code
_entity_poly.pdbx_strand_id
1 'polypeptide(L)'
;MITATKQLIESKWTNVQIQKESARLLASQWMAAYGVICKQGEAAIKEFETVTRNEKVAYFKALKVTTPMELVKALAEHEANVFGSKMEIWGDDKQAHLSYQSCGMWNAIKEHGHMTKEQEAMMSKQMETCTSEFAKEFGFKGETKIEGENSAVLTFTK
;
A
#
# COMPACT_ATOMS: atom_id res chain seq x y z
N MET A 1 -9.81 41.48 27.43
CA MET A 1 -8.51 40.80 27.24
C MET A 1 -8.78 39.32 27.10
N ILE A 2 -8.32 38.68 26.02
CA ILE A 2 -8.38 37.22 25.86
C ILE A 2 -7.06 36.67 26.38
N THR A 3 -7.09 35.92 27.47
CA THR A 3 -5.90 35.28 28.03
C THR A 3 -5.59 34.04 27.20
N ALA A 4 -4.37 33.94 26.66
CA ALA A 4 -3.94 32.76 25.94
C ALA A 4 -3.69 31.60 26.93
N THR A 5 -4.35 30.46 26.71
CA THR A 5 -4.15 29.24 27.49
C THR A 5 -3.09 28.36 26.81
N LYS A 6 -2.13 27.85 27.58
CA LYS A 6 -1.10 26.92 27.10
C LYS A 6 -1.37 25.52 27.66
N GLN A 7 -1.38 24.51 26.79
CA GLN A 7 -1.54 23.12 27.16
C GLN A 7 -0.52 22.25 26.40
N LEU A 8 0.12 21.32 27.12
CA LEU A 8 0.93 20.26 26.51
C LEU A 8 0.01 19.10 26.10
N ILE A 9 0.16 18.62 24.87
CA ILE A 9 -0.57 17.46 24.35
C ILE A 9 0.41 16.30 24.22
N GLU A 10 -0.01 15.13 24.72
CA GLU A 10 0.75 13.88 24.66
C GLU A 10 0.00 12.84 23.83
N SER A 11 0.71 11.84 23.31
CA SER A 11 0.09 10.75 22.56
C SER A 11 -0.81 9.92 23.48
N LYS A 12 -2.10 9.84 23.13
CA LYS A 12 -3.11 9.07 23.88
C LYS A 12 -3.84 8.06 23.00
N TRP A 13 -3.52 8.01 21.71
CA TRP A 13 -4.16 7.11 20.77
C TRP A 13 -3.62 5.70 20.94
N THR A 14 -4.52 4.73 20.86
CA THR A 14 -4.17 3.31 20.72
C THR A 14 -3.55 3.04 19.35
N ASN A 15 -2.83 1.92 19.20
CA ASN A 15 -2.27 1.52 17.91
C ASN A 15 -3.33 1.41 16.81
N VAL A 16 -4.53 0.91 17.15
CA VAL A 16 -5.65 0.81 16.19
C VAL A 16 -6.09 2.20 15.72
N GLN A 17 -6.14 3.19 16.60
CA GLN A 17 -6.46 4.58 16.23
C GLN A 17 -5.36 5.18 15.35
N ILE A 18 -4.09 4.94 15.69
CA ILE A 18 -2.94 5.40 14.90
C ILE A 18 -3.00 4.79 13.49
N GLN A 19 -3.25 3.49 13.37
CA GLN A 19 -3.35 2.79 12.09
C GLN A 19 -4.49 3.34 11.23
N LYS A 20 -5.68 3.51 11.81
CA LYS A 20 -6.84 4.08 11.10
C LYS A 20 -6.54 5.48 10.58
N GLU A 21 -5.96 6.33 11.41
CA GLU A 21 -5.66 7.72 11.04
C GLU A 21 -4.50 7.82 10.05
N SER A 22 -3.52 6.93 10.14
CA SER A 22 -2.42 6.82 9.17
C SER A 22 -2.95 6.40 7.80
N ALA A 23 -3.78 5.36 7.75
CA ALA A 23 -4.43 4.91 6.51
C ALA A 23 -5.34 6.01 5.93
N ARG A 24 -6.15 6.67 6.77
CA ARG A 24 -7.00 7.79 6.32
C ARG A 24 -6.18 8.93 5.72
N LEU A 25 -5.16 9.40 6.44
CA LEU A 25 -4.37 10.55 6.00
C LEU A 25 -3.62 10.24 4.70
N LEU A 26 -2.95 9.09 4.64
CA LEU A 26 -2.21 8.68 3.45
C LEU A 26 -3.15 8.44 2.26
N ALA A 27 -4.34 7.87 2.47
CA ALA A 27 -5.35 7.67 1.41
C ALA A 27 -5.74 9.00 0.79
N SER A 28 -6.14 9.95 1.64
CA SER A 28 -6.58 11.27 1.18
C SER A 28 -5.45 12.03 0.49
N GLN A 29 -4.22 11.96 0.99
CA GLN A 29 -3.05 12.58 0.36
C GLN A 29 -2.74 11.94 -0.99
N TRP A 30 -2.73 10.61 -1.06
CA TRP A 30 -2.51 9.86 -2.29
C TRP A 30 -3.55 10.23 -3.35
N MET A 31 -4.83 10.21 -2.99
CA MET A 31 -5.92 10.52 -3.92
C MET A 31 -5.92 11.99 -4.35
N ALA A 32 -5.56 12.92 -3.46
CA ALA A 32 -5.40 14.32 -3.82
C ALA A 32 -4.24 14.51 -4.82
N ALA A 33 -3.07 13.91 -4.55
CA ALA A 33 -1.92 13.97 -5.43
C ALA A 33 -2.23 13.33 -6.80
N TYR A 34 -2.86 12.16 -6.79
CA TYR A 34 -3.25 11.44 -7.99
C TYR A 34 -4.27 12.25 -8.81
N GLY A 35 -5.27 12.87 -8.17
CA GLY A 35 -6.24 13.74 -8.83
C GLY A 35 -5.61 14.98 -9.48
N VAL A 36 -4.49 15.47 -8.97
CA VAL A 36 -3.71 16.56 -9.59
C VAL A 36 -2.84 16.04 -10.73
N ILE A 37 -2.12 14.93 -10.53
CA ILE A 37 -1.18 14.41 -11.53
C ILE A 37 -1.89 13.90 -12.79
N CYS A 38 -3.08 13.33 -12.66
CA CYS A 38 -3.88 12.89 -13.81
C CYS A 38 -4.20 14.01 -14.80
N LYS A 39 -4.16 15.28 -14.36
CA LYS A 39 -4.37 16.46 -15.23
C LYS A 39 -3.15 16.79 -16.10
N GLN A 40 -1.99 16.21 -15.81
CA GLN A 40 -0.72 16.48 -16.48
C GLN A 40 -0.41 15.47 -17.61
N GLY A 41 -1.27 14.47 -17.82
CA GLY A 41 -1.13 13.45 -18.86
C GLY A 41 -0.39 12.18 -18.42
N GLU A 42 -0.36 11.17 -19.30
CA GLU A 42 0.10 9.82 -18.96
C GLU A 42 1.57 9.74 -18.53
N ALA A 43 2.45 10.57 -19.12
CA ALA A 43 3.87 10.57 -18.78
C ALA A 43 4.10 10.93 -17.30
N ALA A 44 3.37 11.94 -16.82
CA ALA A 44 3.45 12.39 -15.43
C ALA A 44 2.90 11.34 -14.44
N ILE A 45 1.84 10.62 -14.82
CA ILE A 45 1.31 9.51 -14.03
C ILE A 45 2.36 8.41 -13.89
N LYS A 46 2.98 7.99 -15.00
CA LYS A 46 4.03 6.95 -14.99
C LYS A 46 5.27 7.35 -14.19
N GLU A 47 5.66 8.63 -14.24
CA GLU A 47 6.75 9.16 -13.43
C GLU A 47 6.40 9.09 -11.93
N PHE A 48 5.21 9.56 -11.56
CA PHE A 48 4.73 9.52 -10.17
C PHE A 48 4.67 8.08 -9.62
N GLU A 49 4.13 7.14 -10.39
CA GLU A 49 4.10 5.72 -10.04
C GLU A 49 5.51 5.14 -9.87
N THR A 50 6.45 5.52 -10.75
CA THR A 50 7.84 5.04 -10.71
C THR A 50 8.58 5.58 -9.49
N VAL A 51 8.47 6.87 -9.20
CA VAL A 51 9.11 7.49 -8.03
C VAL A 51 8.56 6.86 -6.75
N THR A 52 7.24 6.71 -6.63
CA THR A 52 6.63 6.07 -5.46
C THR A 52 7.10 4.62 -5.30
N ARG A 53 7.13 3.85 -6.39
CA ARG A 53 7.60 2.46 -6.36
C ARG A 53 9.06 2.38 -5.91
N ASN A 54 9.92 3.29 -6.38
CA ASN A 54 11.34 3.30 -6.03
C ASN A 54 11.56 3.55 -4.53
N GLU A 55 10.80 4.44 -3.90
CA GLU A 55 10.85 4.66 -2.45
C GLU A 55 10.42 3.41 -1.67
N LYS A 56 9.34 2.77 -2.11
CA LYS A 56 8.90 1.49 -1.53
C LYS A 56 9.98 0.41 -1.67
N VAL A 57 10.58 0.29 -2.85
CA VAL A 57 11.67 -0.66 -3.13
C VAL A 57 12.87 -0.38 -2.24
N ALA A 58 13.27 0.89 -2.08
CA ALA A 58 14.39 1.28 -1.23
C ALA A 58 14.19 0.84 0.23
N TYR A 59 12.98 1.05 0.77
CA TYR A 59 12.61 0.57 2.10
C TYR A 59 12.78 -0.96 2.22
N PHE A 60 12.21 -1.74 1.30
CA PHE A 60 12.29 -3.21 1.37
C PHE A 60 13.68 -3.77 1.07
N LYS A 61 14.49 -3.10 0.23
CA LYS A 61 15.91 -3.44 0.04
C LYS A 61 16.72 -3.19 1.31
N ALA A 62 16.40 -2.15 2.09
CA ALA A 62 17.06 -1.88 3.37
C ALA A 62 16.78 -2.98 4.43
N LEU A 63 15.65 -3.69 4.31
CA LEU A 63 15.32 -4.87 5.11
C LEU A 63 16.10 -6.13 4.71
N LYS A 64 16.94 -6.07 3.66
CA LYS A 64 17.79 -7.16 3.16
C LYS A 64 17.00 -8.42 2.80
N VAL A 65 15.82 -8.26 2.22
CA VAL A 65 15.01 -9.36 1.69
C VAL A 65 15.74 -10.06 0.54
N THR A 66 15.81 -11.39 0.60
CA THR A 66 16.48 -12.26 -0.38
C THR A 66 15.61 -13.41 -0.90
N THR A 67 14.49 -13.70 -0.23
CA THR A 67 13.54 -14.76 -0.66
C THR A 67 12.12 -14.21 -0.83
N PRO A 68 11.27 -14.85 -1.66
CA PRO A 68 9.85 -14.54 -1.76
C PRO A 68 9.14 -14.57 -0.41
N MET A 69 9.44 -15.55 0.46
CA MET A 69 8.84 -15.63 1.80
C MET A 69 9.22 -14.42 2.66
N GLU A 70 10.49 -14.01 2.64
CA GLU A 70 10.94 -12.80 3.34
C GLU A 70 10.22 -11.55 2.79
N LEU A 71 9.99 -11.47 1.48
CA LEU A 71 9.30 -10.34 0.86
C LEU A 71 7.83 -10.26 1.30
N VAL A 72 7.08 -11.36 1.20
CA VAL A 72 5.67 -11.35 1.60
C VAL A 72 5.50 -11.11 3.09
N LYS A 73 6.42 -11.63 3.92
CA LYS A 73 6.43 -11.35 5.35
C LYS A 73 6.68 -9.87 5.64
N ALA A 74 7.70 -9.27 5.04
CA ALA A 74 7.99 -7.86 5.23
C ALA A 74 6.82 -6.97 4.77
N LEU A 75 6.20 -7.29 3.63
CA LEU A 75 5.01 -6.60 3.13
C LEU A 75 3.85 -6.71 4.13
N ALA A 76 3.55 -7.92 4.59
CA ALA A 76 2.46 -8.18 5.53
C ALA A 76 2.67 -7.48 6.87
N GLU A 77 3.89 -7.52 7.41
CA GLU A 77 4.23 -6.84 8.66
C GLU A 77 4.11 -5.32 8.52
N HIS A 78 4.58 -4.74 7.41
CA HIS A 78 4.44 -3.30 7.18
C HIS A 78 2.97 -2.90 7.10
N GLU A 79 2.18 -3.57 6.27
CA GLU A 79 0.75 -3.32 6.07
C GLU A 79 -0.07 -3.48 7.36
N ALA A 80 0.17 -4.57 8.11
CA ALA A 80 -0.53 -4.83 9.37
C ALA A 80 -0.19 -3.81 10.45
N ASN A 81 1.07 -3.41 10.57
CA ASN A 81 1.50 -2.49 11.62
C ASN A 81 1.16 -1.03 11.32
N VAL A 82 1.26 -0.61 10.05
CA VAL A 82 1.08 0.80 9.66
C VAL A 82 -0.38 1.11 9.34
N PHE A 83 -1.09 0.20 8.64
CA PHE A 83 -2.44 0.45 8.14
C PHE A 83 -3.52 -0.42 8.78
N GLY A 84 -3.14 -1.37 9.64
CA GLY A 84 -4.09 -2.28 10.27
C GLY A 84 -4.66 -3.32 9.29
N SER A 85 -3.96 -3.58 8.18
CA SER A 85 -4.34 -4.62 7.21
C SER A 85 -4.33 -6.01 7.88
N LYS A 86 -5.20 -6.91 7.41
CA LYS A 86 -5.25 -8.32 7.82
C LYS A 86 -4.89 -9.19 6.63
N MET A 87 -3.85 -9.99 6.78
CA MET A 87 -3.25 -10.71 5.67
C MET A 87 -2.84 -12.11 6.09
N GLU A 88 -2.90 -13.04 5.15
CA GLU A 88 -2.37 -14.39 5.30
C GLU A 88 -1.20 -14.57 4.34
N ILE A 89 -0.14 -15.21 4.81
CA ILE A 89 1.04 -15.55 3.99
C ILE A 89 1.30 -17.05 4.07
N TRP A 90 1.74 -17.65 2.98
CA TRP A 90 2.14 -19.06 2.91
C TRP A 90 3.13 -19.31 1.77
N GLY A 91 3.84 -20.43 1.81
CA GLY A 91 4.84 -20.81 0.80
C GLY A 91 6.22 -21.10 1.39
N ASP A 92 7.27 -20.86 0.60
CA ASP A 92 8.67 -21.13 0.92
C ASP A 92 9.63 -20.11 0.26
N ASP A 93 10.94 -20.39 0.29
CA ASP A 93 12.00 -19.52 -0.24
C ASP A 93 12.10 -19.47 -1.77
N LYS A 94 11.26 -20.21 -2.50
CA LYS A 94 11.17 -20.22 -3.97
C LYS A 94 9.85 -19.64 -4.46
N GLN A 95 8.77 -19.87 -3.73
CA GLN A 95 7.46 -19.33 -4.05
C GLN A 95 6.69 -18.99 -2.77
N ALA A 96 6.19 -17.77 -2.69
CA ALA A 96 5.40 -17.32 -1.55
C ALA A 96 4.19 -16.51 -2.00
N HIS A 97 3.16 -16.55 -1.17
CA HIS A 97 1.87 -15.95 -1.43
C HIS A 97 1.47 -15.02 -0.29
N LEU A 98 0.64 -14.04 -0.63
CA LEU A 98 0.11 -13.04 0.27
C LEU A 98 -1.34 -12.78 -0.13
N SER A 99 -2.28 -13.05 0.77
CA SER A 99 -3.71 -12.78 0.56
C SER A 99 -4.18 -11.69 1.50
N TYR A 100 -4.89 -10.69 0.96
CA TYR A 100 -5.56 -9.69 1.76
C TYR A 100 -6.93 -10.20 2.24
N GLN A 101 -7.05 -10.41 3.55
CA GLN A 101 -8.35 -10.59 4.23
C GLN A 101 -9.01 -9.23 4.49
N SER A 102 -8.21 -8.19 4.69
CA SER A 102 -8.63 -6.80 4.72
C SER A 102 -7.45 -5.88 4.39
N CYS A 103 -7.59 -5.01 3.40
CA CYS A 103 -6.57 -4.00 3.08
C CYS A 103 -6.95 -2.66 3.73
N GLY A 104 -6.23 -2.25 4.76
CA GLY A 104 -6.50 -1.02 5.52
C GLY A 104 -6.42 0.21 4.62
N MET A 105 -5.43 0.24 3.73
CA MET A 105 -5.23 1.31 2.76
C MET A 105 -6.39 1.41 1.76
N TRP A 106 -6.79 0.28 1.16
CA TRP A 106 -7.91 0.23 0.21
C TRP A 106 -9.23 0.65 0.86
N ASN A 107 -9.48 0.21 2.09
CA ASN A 107 -10.68 0.60 2.83
C ASN A 107 -10.69 2.10 3.12
N ALA A 108 -9.55 2.68 3.51
CA ALA A 108 -9.42 4.12 3.72
C ALA A 108 -9.62 4.92 2.42
N ILE A 109 -9.14 4.42 1.28
CA ILE A 109 -9.37 5.04 -0.03
C ILE A 109 -10.86 4.98 -0.42
N LYS A 110 -11.53 3.84 -0.19
CA LYS A 110 -12.99 3.74 -0.44
C LYS A 110 -13.80 4.69 0.45
N GLU A 111 -13.42 4.84 1.71
CA GLU A 111 -14.15 5.67 2.69
C GLU A 111 -13.84 7.17 2.56
N HIS A 112 -12.59 7.53 2.25
CA HIS A 112 -12.10 8.92 2.37
C HIS A 112 -11.36 9.44 1.14
N GLY A 113 -11.10 8.58 0.15
CA GLY A 113 -10.36 8.92 -1.05
C GLY A 113 -11.20 9.62 -2.13
N HIS A 114 -12.53 9.65 -1.97
CA HIS A 114 -13.48 10.26 -2.92
C HIS A 114 -13.27 9.79 -4.37
N MET A 115 -12.99 8.51 -4.57
CA MET A 115 -12.78 7.93 -5.90
C MET A 115 -14.07 7.92 -6.73
N THR A 116 -13.93 8.15 -8.03
CA THR A 116 -14.94 7.73 -9.00
C THR A 116 -14.82 6.22 -9.25
N LYS A 117 -15.91 5.58 -9.70
CA LYS A 117 -15.88 4.15 -10.07
C LYS A 117 -14.87 3.83 -11.19
N GLU A 118 -14.62 4.79 -12.07
CA GLU A 118 -13.64 4.66 -13.14
C GLU A 118 -12.21 4.63 -12.58
N GLN A 119 -11.92 5.48 -11.58
CA GLN A 119 -10.63 5.46 -10.88
C GLN A 119 -10.45 4.16 -10.09
N GLU A 120 -11.50 3.65 -9.46
CA GLU A 120 -11.46 2.38 -8.72
C GLU A 120 -11.08 1.19 -9.63
N ALA A 121 -11.70 1.10 -10.82
CA ALA A 121 -11.38 0.07 -11.81
C ALA A 121 -9.96 0.21 -12.35
N MET A 122 -9.50 1.44 -12.59
CA MET A 122 -8.14 1.73 -13.05
C MET A 122 -7.10 1.29 -12.02
N MET A 123 -7.32 1.62 -10.74
CA MET A 123 -6.43 1.23 -9.65
C MET A 123 -6.36 -0.28 -9.47
N SER A 124 -7.49 -0.97 -9.60
CA SER A 124 -7.54 -2.43 -9.53
C SER A 124 -6.68 -3.07 -10.62
N LYS A 125 -6.73 -2.54 -11.85
CA LYS A 125 -5.89 -3.00 -12.96
C LYS A 125 -4.41 -2.65 -12.77
N GLN A 126 -4.10 -1.48 -12.21
CA GLN A 126 -2.73 -1.06 -11.91
C GLN A 126 -2.06 -1.93 -10.85
N MET A 127 -2.82 -2.55 -9.94
CA MET A 127 -2.28 -3.39 -8.87
C MET A 127 -1.43 -4.55 -9.42
N GLU A 128 -1.85 -5.18 -10.52
CA GLU A 128 -1.11 -6.26 -11.17
C GLU A 128 0.24 -5.78 -11.71
N THR A 129 0.23 -4.68 -12.47
CA THR A 129 1.45 -4.05 -12.99
C THR A 129 2.39 -3.65 -11.87
N CYS A 130 1.88 -2.99 -10.82
CA CYS A 130 2.66 -2.57 -9.68
C CYS A 130 3.31 -3.74 -8.94
N THR A 131 2.59 -4.86 -8.77
CA THR A 131 3.12 -6.07 -8.14
C THR A 131 4.23 -6.70 -8.98
N SER A 132 4.03 -6.79 -10.29
CA SER A 132 5.02 -7.35 -11.22
C SER A 132 6.30 -6.50 -11.27
N GLU A 133 6.16 -5.18 -11.44
CA GLU A 133 7.32 -4.27 -11.48
C GLU A 133 8.04 -4.20 -10.13
N PHE A 134 7.30 -4.24 -9.02
CA PHE A 134 7.90 -4.31 -7.70
C PHE A 134 8.68 -5.62 -7.49
N ALA A 135 8.14 -6.77 -7.90
CA ALA A 135 8.81 -8.06 -7.75
C ALA A 135 10.14 -8.14 -8.53
N LYS A 136 10.20 -7.54 -9.73
CA LYS A 136 11.40 -7.51 -10.57
C LYS A 136 12.60 -6.85 -9.86
N GLU A 137 12.35 -5.86 -9.02
CA GLU A 137 13.39 -5.16 -8.25
C GLU A 137 14.10 -6.04 -7.22
N PHE A 138 13.53 -7.20 -6.90
CA PHE A 138 14.09 -8.23 -6.02
C PHE A 138 14.52 -9.48 -6.78
N GLY A 139 14.48 -9.45 -8.12
CA GLY A 139 14.79 -10.61 -8.96
C GLY A 139 13.71 -11.70 -8.92
N PHE A 140 12.46 -11.34 -8.62
CA PHE A 140 11.33 -12.27 -8.59
C PHE A 140 10.32 -11.97 -9.71
N LYS A 141 9.51 -12.96 -10.05
CA LYS A 141 8.27 -12.81 -10.79
C LYS A 141 7.13 -12.52 -9.80
N GLY A 142 6.35 -11.48 -10.06
CA GLY A 142 5.17 -11.10 -9.28
C GLY A 142 3.89 -11.25 -10.08
N GLU A 143 2.86 -11.82 -9.48
CA GLU A 143 1.53 -12.00 -10.07
C GLU A 143 0.45 -11.54 -9.07
N THR A 144 -0.64 -10.98 -9.58
CA THR A 144 -1.82 -10.63 -8.77
C THR A 144 -3.02 -11.38 -9.32
N LYS A 145 -3.70 -12.12 -8.45
CA LYS A 145 -4.98 -12.74 -8.76
C LYS A 145 -6.07 -12.12 -7.88
N ILE A 146 -7.07 -11.52 -8.51
CA ILE A 146 -8.25 -11.02 -7.80
C ILE A 146 -9.18 -12.20 -7.56
N GLU A 147 -9.45 -12.53 -6.29
CA GLU A 147 -10.35 -13.59 -5.87
C GLU A 147 -11.60 -12.96 -5.25
N GLY A 148 -12.62 -12.69 -6.06
CA GLY A 148 -13.86 -12.03 -5.62
C GLY A 148 -13.76 -10.50 -5.50
N GLU A 149 -14.77 -9.86 -4.89
CA GLU A 149 -14.90 -8.39 -4.92
C GLU A 149 -13.89 -7.64 -4.03
N ASN A 150 -13.27 -8.29 -3.04
CA ASN A 150 -12.42 -7.61 -2.06
C ASN A 150 -11.18 -8.40 -1.63
N SER A 151 -10.81 -9.47 -2.33
CA SER A 151 -9.61 -10.23 -1.99
C SER A 151 -8.68 -10.33 -3.18
N ALA A 152 -7.40 -10.10 -2.93
CA ALA A 152 -6.34 -10.21 -3.91
C ALA A 152 -5.24 -11.08 -3.32
N VAL A 153 -4.78 -12.04 -4.11
CA VAL A 153 -3.65 -12.90 -3.81
C VAL A 153 -2.47 -12.45 -4.66
N LEU A 154 -1.42 -12.01 -4.00
CA LEU A 154 -0.13 -11.72 -4.62
C LEU A 154 0.74 -12.97 -4.52
N THR A 155 1.35 -13.37 -5.63
CA THR A 155 2.28 -14.50 -5.68
C THR A 155 3.64 -14.02 -6.16
N PHE A 156 4.70 -14.38 -5.44
CA PHE A 156 6.08 -14.08 -5.77
C PHE A 156 6.85 -15.38 -5.97
N THR A 157 7.56 -15.49 -7.09
CA THR A 157 8.35 -16.69 -7.44
C THR A 157 9.76 -16.26 -7.87
N LYS A 158 10.79 -17.00 -7.46
CA LYS A 158 12.16 -16.80 -7.96
C LYS A 158 12.30 -17.14 -9.45
#